data_AF-A0A1Y3B213-F1
#
_entry.id   AF-A0A1Y3B213-F1
#
_cell.length_a   1.000
_cell.length_b   1.000
_cell.length_c   1.000
_cell.angle_alpha   90.00
_cell.angle_beta   90.00
_cell.angle_gamma   90.00
#
_symmetry.space_group_name_H-M   'P 1'
#
loop_
_entity.id
_entity.type
_entity.pdbx_description
1 polymer ?
#
loop_
_entity_poly.entity_id
_entity_poly.type
_entity_poly.pdbx_seq_one_letter_code
_entity_poly.pdbx_strand_id
1 'polypeptide(L)'
;MEMPFEDPIQIRGNGNITLFGLSNCYESSFPSALLGRVSKEEFEYTIGRINHLLQQQHSTNIKFLLLGCLCCCFSLGCSLLWPGFALSRRTKNSLEKLLAMENSRLYNRLGLNWRLSKQPSHTNHSFMEYILIIDFLPKMHIYQPD
;
A
#
# COMPACT_ATOMS: atom_id res chain seq x y z
N MET A 1 34.39 4.05 0.44
CA MET A 1 33.54 4.85 1.33
C MET A 1 32.11 4.36 1.11
N GLU A 2 31.61 3.50 2.00
CA GLU A 2 30.23 2.99 1.90
C GLU A 2 29.28 4.17 2.16
N MET A 3 28.36 4.44 1.23
CA MET A 3 27.32 5.43 1.46
C MET A 3 26.42 4.95 2.61
N PRO A 4 26.07 5.80 3.58
CA PRO A 4 25.17 5.39 4.66
C PRO A 4 23.81 5.03 4.05
N PHE A 5 23.42 3.77 4.18
CA PHE A 5 22.10 3.29 3.79
C PHE A 5 21.10 3.85 4.80
N GLU A 6 20.22 4.75 4.35
CA GLU A 6 19.17 5.29 5.21
C GLU A 6 18.08 4.24 5.43
N ASP A 7 17.65 4.10 6.69
CA ASP A 7 16.61 3.14 7.05
C ASP A 7 15.28 3.50 6.36
N PRO A 8 14.61 2.53 5.71
CA PRO A 8 13.40 2.81 4.97
C PRO A 8 12.25 3.18 5.91
N ILE A 9 11.43 4.14 5.48
CA ILE A 9 10.28 4.61 6.26
C ILE A 9 9.15 3.60 6.15
N GLN A 10 8.61 3.17 7.29
CA GLN A 10 7.47 2.26 7.36
C GLN A 10 6.20 3.02 7.75
N ILE A 11 5.15 2.91 6.93
CA ILE A 11 3.83 3.49 7.19
C ILE A 11 2.84 2.33 7.33
N ARG A 12 2.27 2.19 8.53
CA ARG A 12 1.36 1.09 8.87
C ARG A 12 -0.09 1.51 8.74
N GLY A 13 -0.95 0.49 8.65
CA GLY A 13 -2.39 0.69 8.65
C GLY A 13 -2.88 1.11 10.04
N ASN A 14 -3.68 2.17 10.12
CA ASN A 14 -4.34 2.61 11.35
C ASN A 14 -5.87 2.36 11.32
N GLY A 15 -6.29 1.51 10.39
CA GLY A 15 -7.69 1.20 10.13
C GLY A 15 -8.28 0.13 11.04
N ASN A 16 -9.58 0.23 11.35
CA ASN A 16 -10.31 -0.75 12.16
C ASN A 16 -10.71 -2.01 11.39
N ILE A 17 -10.51 -2.03 10.06
CA ILE A 17 -10.92 -3.13 9.19
C ILE A 17 -9.72 -3.59 8.38
N THR A 18 -9.39 -4.88 8.52
CA THR A 18 -8.31 -5.51 7.76
C THR A 18 -8.86 -6.67 6.94
N LEU A 19 -8.77 -6.59 5.62
CA LEU A 19 -9.19 -7.67 4.71
C LEU A 19 -7.95 -8.30 4.07
N PHE A 20 -7.71 -9.58 4.34
CA PHE A 20 -6.57 -10.34 3.79
C PHE A 20 -5.19 -9.67 4.02
N GLY A 21 -5.03 -8.95 5.14
CA GLY A 21 -3.81 -8.22 5.48
C GLY A 21 -3.77 -6.77 5.00
N LEU A 22 -4.70 -6.32 4.15
CA LEU A 22 -4.78 -4.91 3.74
C LEU A 22 -5.64 -4.11 4.71
N SER A 23 -5.08 -3.04 5.28
CA SER A 23 -5.84 -2.07 6.06
C SER A 23 -6.70 -1.19 5.15
N ASN A 24 -7.85 -0.73 5.67
CA ASN A 24 -8.73 0.20 4.96
C ASN A 24 -8.23 1.66 4.95
N CYS A 25 -7.22 1.96 5.76
CA CYS A 25 -6.58 3.27 5.86
C CYS A 25 -5.14 3.11 6.34
N TYR A 26 -4.25 3.95 5.82
CA TYR A 26 -2.89 4.13 6.30
C TYR A 26 -2.74 5.48 7.00
N GLU A 27 -1.81 5.54 7.94
CA GLU A 27 -1.48 6.76 8.67
C GLU A 27 -1.01 7.86 7.71
N SER A 28 -1.59 9.05 7.85
CA SER A 28 -1.31 10.21 7.00
C SER A 28 -0.39 11.25 7.66
N SER A 29 0.20 10.92 8.82
CA SER A 29 1.16 11.82 9.47
C SER A 29 2.42 11.97 8.61
N PHE A 30 2.83 13.20 8.36
CA PHE A 30 4.04 13.46 7.57
C PHE A 30 5.30 12.93 8.29
N PRO A 31 6.06 12.00 7.68
CA PRO A 31 7.29 11.49 8.28
C PRO A 31 8.36 12.57 8.31
N SER A 32 8.96 12.84 9.48
CA SER A 32 10.06 13.80 9.61
C SER A 32 11.27 13.44 8.75
N ALA A 33 11.49 12.16 8.47
CA ALA A 33 12.55 11.67 7.57
C ALA A 33 12.37 12.09 6.09
N LEU A 34 11.19 12.55 5.68
CA LEU A 34 10.95 13.11 4.34
C LEU A 34 11.20 14.63 4.26
N LEU A 35 11.46 15.27 5.40
CA LEU A 35 11.65 16.72 5.47
C LEU A 35 12.85 17.14 4.62
N GLY A 36 12.63 18.10 3.72
CA GLY A 36 13.63 18.55 2.75
C GLY A 36 13.78 17.67 1.49
N ARG A 37 13.02 16.58 1.35
CA ARG A 37 12.99 15.74 0.14
C ARG A 37 11.67 15.82 -0.62
N VAL A 38 10.55 15.76 0.09
CA VAL A 38 9.19 15.82 -0.47
C VAL A 38 8.42 16.90 0.27
N SER A 39 7.59 17.68 -0.42
CA SER A 39 6.71 18.64 0.25
C SER A 39 5.61 17.91 1.01
N LYS A 40 5.11 18.54 2.07
CA LYS A 40 4.02 17.97 2.86
C LYS A 40 2.75 17.78 2.02
N GLU A 41 2.45 18.72 1.10
CA GLU A 41 1.27 18.61 0.24
C GLU A 41 1.34 17.40 -0.70
N GLU A 42 2.50 17.13 -1.31
CA GLU A 42 2.64 15.98 -2.23
C GLU A 42 2.53 14.64 -1.51
N PHE A 43 3.05 14.57 -0.27
CA PHE A 43 2.87 13.40 0.58
C PHE A 43 1.40 13.19 0.94
N GLU A 44 0.72 14.24 1.42
CA GLU A 44 -0.70 14.20 1.80
C GLU A 44 -1.60 13.85 0.59
N TYR A 45 -1.28 14.37 -0.59
CA TYR A 45 -1.95 14.02 -1.83
C TYR A 45 -1.79 12.53 -2.15
N THR A 46 -0.57 12.01 -2.09
CA THR A 46 -0.26 10.61 -2.38
C THR A 46 -0.98 9.66 -1.42
N ILE A 47 -0.85 9.88 -0.11
CA ILE A 47 -1.49 9.05 0.91
C ILE A 47 -3.02 9.19 0.86
N GLY A 48 -3.53 10.36 0.53
CA GLY A 48 -4.96 10.62 0.29
C GLY A 48 -5.50 9.78 -0.85
N ARG A 49 -4.80 9.70 -1.99
CA ARG A 49 -5.17 8.84 -3.12
C ARG A 49 -5.16 7.36 -2.75
N ILE A 50 -4.15 6.92 -1.98
CA ILE A 50 -4.07 5.55 -1.47
C ILE A 50 -5.28 5.23 -0.61
N ASN A 51 -5.56 6.07 0.39
CA ASN A 51 -6.69 5.88 1.31
C ASN A 51 -8.04 5.92 0.58
N HIS A 52 -8.20 6.81 -0.41
CA HIS A 52 -9.40 6.86 -1.24
C HIS A 52 -9.60 5.57 -2.05
N LEU A 53 -8.54 5.04 -2.67
CA LEU A 53 -8.58 3.77 -3.40
C LEU A 53 -9.02 2.63 -2.48
N LEU A 54 -8.44 2.54 -1.28
CA LEU A 54 -8.81 1.51 -0.31
C LEU A 54 -10.28 1.61 0.07
N GLN A 55 -10.76 2.79 0.46
CA GLN A 55 -12.16 3.02 0.83
C GLN A 55 -13.16 2.66 -0.28
N GLN A 56 -12.87 3.04 -1.53
CA GLN A 56 -13.70 2.67 -2.68
C GLN A 56 -13.77 1.16 -2.90
N GLN A 57 -12.63 0.47 -2.77
CA GLN A 57 -12.57 -0.98 -2.91
C GLN A 57 -13.35 -1.70 -1.79
N HIS A 58 -13.32 -1.19 -0.55
CA HIS A 58 -14.11 -1.76 0.55
C HIS A 58 -15.63 -1.72 0.30
N SER A 59 -16.16 -0.60 -0.21
CA SER A 59 -17.60 -0.49 -0.54
C SER A 59 -18.01 -1.46 -1.65
N THR A 60 -17.12 -1.68 -2.62
CA THR A 60 -17.38 -2.58 -3.75
C THR A 60 -17.30 -4.05 -3.30
N ASN A 61 -16.32 -4.37 -2.45
CA ASN A 61 -16.15 -5.71 -1.87
C ASN A 61 -17.34 -6.13 -1.00
N ILE A 62 -17.88 -5.23 -0.16
CA ILE A 62 -19.07 -5.52 0.66
C ILE A 62 -20.29 -5.81 -0.22
N LYS A 63 -20.51 -5.02 -1.28
CA LYS A 63 -21.61 -5.25 -2.23
C LYS A 63 -21.49 -6.60 -2.94
N PHE A 64 -20.29 -7.00 -3.35
CA PHE A 64 -20.04 -8.33 -3.93
C PHE A 64 -20.22 -9.46 -2.91
N LEU A 65 -19.79 -9.25 -1.66
CA LEU A 65 -19.94 -10.23 -0.58
C LEU A 65 -21.43 -10.48 -0.26
N LEU A 66 -22.23 -9.41 -0.17
CA LEU A 66 -23.67 -9.49 0.09
C LEU A 66 -24.42 -10.14 -1.08
N LEU A 67 -24.06 -9.80 -2.33
CA LEU A 67 -24.64 -10.42 -3.52
C LEU A 67 -24.30 -11.92 -3.62
N GLY A 68 -23.07 -12.30 -3.27
CA GLY A 68 -22.65 -13.71 -3.19
C GLY A 68 -23.39 -14.50 -2.11
N CYS A 69 -23.69 -13.87 -0.97
CA CYS A 69 -24.45 -14.48 0.12
C CYS A 69 -25.92 -14.73 -0.27
N LEU A 70 -26.57 -13.75 -0.92
CA LEU A 70 -27.96 -13.87 -1.41
C LEU A 70 -28.13 -14.95 -2.48
N CYS A 71 -27.15 -15.14 -3.37
CA CYS A 71 -27.16 -16.22 -4.37
C CYS A 71 -26.85 -17.61 -3.78
N CYS A 72 -26.11 -17.70 -2.66
CA CYS A 72 -25.73 -18.97 -2.07
C CYS A 72 -26.90 -19.71 -1.38
N CYS A 73 -27.95 -18.99 -0.98
CA CYS A 73 -29.12 -19.58 -0.34
C CYS A 73 -29.99 -20.43 -1.29
N PHE A 74 -29.74 -20.40 -2.61
CA PHE A 74 -30.61 -21.04 -3.61
C PHE A 74 -29.90 -21.98 -4.59
N SER A 75 -28.61 -22.28 -4.43
CA SER A 75 -27.90 -23.21 -5.31
C SER A 75 -26.99 -24.14 -4.52
N LEU A 76 -27.38 -25.42 -4.44
CA LEU A 76 -26.48 -26.53 -4.08
C LEU A 76 -25.31 -26.57 -5.09
N GLY A 77 -24.17 -25.96 -4.75
CA GLY A 77 -23.02 -25.93 -5.65
C GLY A 77 -21.86 -25.06 -5.16
N CYS A 78 -21.01 -25.63 -4.31
CA CYS A 78 -19.81 -25.03 -3.72
C CYS A 78 -18.71 -24.69 -4.75
N SER A 79 -18.88 -23.62 -5.54
CA SER A 79 -17.80 -23.08 -6.41
C SER A 79 -17.43 -21.61 -6.14
N LEU A 80 -18.04 -20.97 -5.15
CA LEU A 80 -17.93 -19.52 -4.90
C LEU A 80 -16.87 -19.13 -3.84
N LEU A 81 -15.85 -19.94 -3.60
CA LEU A 81 -14.72 -19.54 -2.73
C LEU A 81 -13.69 -18.64 -3.46
N TRP A 82 -13.85 -18.43 -4.76
CA TRP A 82 -12.98 -17.61 -5.60
C TRP A 82 -13.10 -16.06 -5.47
N PRO A 83 -14.27 -15.44 -5.21
CA PRO A 83 -14.40 -13.98 -5.27
C PRO A 83 -13.58 -13.25 -4.20
N GLY A 84 -13.59 -13.69 -2.94
CA GLY A 84 -12.91 -12.98 -1.84
C GLY A 84 -11.38 -12.93 -2.01
N PHE A 85 -10.78 -14.04 -2.45
CA PHE A 85 -9.34 -14.14 -2.68
C PHE A 85 -8.90 -13.39 -3.95
N ALA A 86 -9.73 -13.36 -5.01
CA ALA A 86 -9.46 -12.58 -6.20
C ALA A 86 -9.62 -11.06 -5.97
N LEU A 87 -10.56 -10.64 -5.12
CA LEU A 87 -10.81 -9.24 -4.79
C LEU A 87 -9.64 -8.61 -4.03
N SER A 88 -9.05 -9.29 -3.06
CA SER A 88 -7.85 -8.80 -2.36
C SER A 88 -6.63 -8.69 -3.28
N ARG A 89 -6.43 -9.65 -4.20
CA ARG A 89 -5.40 -9.55 -5.25
C ARG A 89 -5.64 -8.36 -6.17
N ARG A 90 -6.89 -8.05 -6.53
CA ARG A 90 -7.22 -6.86 -7.34
C ARG A 90 -6.88 -5.57 -6.60
N THR A 91 -7.29 -5.43 -5.35
CA THR A 91 -6.96 -4.25 -4.52
C THR A 91 -5.45 -4.07 -4.39
N LYS A 92 -4.72 -5.16 -4.10
CA LYS A 92 -3.25 -5.16 -4.05
C LYS A 92 -2.65 -4.66 -5.36
N ASN A 93 -3.05 -5.25 -6.50
CA ASN A 93 -2.50 -4.88 -7.81
C ASN A 93 -2.82 -3.43 -8.18
N SER A 94 -4.01 -2.93 -7.85
CA SER A 94 -4.39 -1.52 -8.05
C SER A 94 -3.54 -0.58 -7.18
N LEU A 95 -3.27 -0.97 -5.94
CA LEU A 95 -2.39 -0.22 -5.05
C LEU A 95 -0.95 -0.21 -5.58
N GLU A 96 -0.39 -1.36 -5.96
CA GLU A 96 0.96 -1.45 -6.55
C GLU A 96 1.08 -0.60 -7.83
N LYS A 97 0.06 -0.60 -8.69
CA LYS A 97 0.01 0.26 -9.88
C LYS A 97 -0.01 1.75 -9.53
N LEU A 98 -0.78 2.14 -8.51
CA LEU A 98 -0.82 3.52 -8.04
C LEU A 98 0.56 3.94 -7.49
N LEU A 99 1.20 3.10 -6.68
CA LEU A 99 2.54 3.37 -6.16
C LEU A 99 3.57 3.51 -7.29
N ALA A 100 3.54 2.61 -8.29
CA ALA A 100 4.43 2.69 -9.44
C ALA A 100 4.22 3.98 -10.27
N MET A 101 2.97 4.41 -10.42
CA MET A 101 2.63 5.68 -11.07
C MET A 101 3.18 6.88 -10.29
N GLU A 102 2.99 6.92 -8.96
CA GLU A 102 3.52 8.02 -8.14
C GLU A 102 5.05 8.03 -8.08
N ASN A 103 5.67 6.85 -8.05
CA ASN A 103 7.13 6.72 -8.11
C ASN A 103 7.71 7.28 -9.41
N SER A 104 7.15 6.89 -10.55
CA SER A 104 7.58 7.41 -11.86
C SER A 104 7.28 8.91 -12.05
N ARG A 105 6.14 9.39 -11.50
CA ARG A 105 5.74 10.80 -11.57
C ARG A 105 6.70 11.70 -10.78
N LEU A 106 6.97 11.35 -9.52
CA LEU A 106 7.62 12.22 -8.55
C LEU A 106 8.76 11.54 -7.78
N TYR A 107 8.46 10.46 -7.04
CA TYR A 107 9.35 10.01 -5.97
C TYR A 107 10.71 9.50 -6.46
N ASN A 108 10.78 8.83 -7.62
CA ASN A 108 12.04 8.35 -8.17
C ASN A 108 13.00 9.51 -8.50
N ARG A 109 12.45 10.66 -8.92
CA ARG A 109 13.24 11.89 -9.19
C ARG A 109 13.80 12.51 -7.92
N LEU A 110 13.16 12.23 -6.78
CA LEU A 110 13.56 12.68 -5.45
C LEU A 110 14.47 11.66 -4.73
N GLY A 111 14.81 10.56 -5.40
CA GLY A 111 15.59 9.47 -4.79
C GLY A 111 14.78 8.66 -3.77
N LEU A 112 13.47 8.53 -3.99
CA LEU A 112 12.54 7.82 -3.12
C LEU A 112 11.77 6.78 -3.92
N ASN A 113 11.41 5.68 -3.28
CA ASN A 113 10.59 4.64 -3.92
C ASN A 113 9.56 4.08 -2.93
N TRP A 114 8.28 4.29 -3.24
CA TRP A 114 7.20 3.64 -2.51
C TRP A 114 7.05 2.19 -2.93
N ARG A 115 6.85 1.30 -1.96
CA ARG A 115 6.48 -0.08 -2.21
C ARG A 115 5.51 -0.59 -1.17
N LEU A 116 4.80 -1.64 -1.55
CA LEU A 116 3.98 -2.41 -0.64
C LEU A 116 4.79 -3.61 -0.14
N SER A 117 4.85 -3.83 1.17
CA SER A 117 5.55 -4.95 1.78
C SER A 117 4.65 -5.72 2.73
N LYS A 118 4.81 -7.04 2.80
CA LYS A 118 4.04 -7.89 3.71
C LYS A 118 4.88 -8.17 4.95
N GLN A 119 4.40 -7.74 6.12
CA GLN A 119 5.09 -7.89 7.40
C GLN A 119 4.16 -8.44 8.48
N PRO A 120 4.69 -9.07 9.55
CA PRO A 120 3.86 -9.41 10.71
C PRO A 120 3.30 -8.15 11.37
N SER A 121 2.06 -8.24 11.83
CA SER A 121 1.40 -7.16 12.56
C SER A 121 2.00 -6.99 13.95
N HIS A 122 2.05 -5.75 14.44
CA HIS A 122 2.57 -5.43 15.78
C HIS A 122 1.65 -5.93 16.88
N THR A 123 0.34 -5.91 16.65
CA THR A 123 -0.67 -6.31 17.64
C THR A 123 -0.83 -7.83 17.70
N ASN A 124 -0.63 -8.51 16.57
CA ASN A 124 -0.73 -9.98 16.50
C ASN A 124 0.28 -10.53 15.48
N HIS A 125 1.39 -11.06 15.98
CA HIS A 125 2.46 -11.62 15.15
C HIS A 125 2.03 -12.81 14.28
N SER A 126 0.90 -13.45 14.57
CA SER A 126 0.34 -14.53 13.73
C SER A 126 -0.34 -14.00 12.47
N PHE A 127 -0.62 -12.70 12.40
CA PHE A 127 -1.27 -12.05 11.28
C PHE A 127 -0.26 -11.27 10.44
N MET A 128 -0.32 -11.47 9.13
CA MET A 128 0.51 -10.72 8.18
C MET A 128 -0.29 -9.56 7.59
N GLU A 129 0.24 -8.36 7.72
CA GLU A 129 -0.31 -7.13 7.18
C GLU A 129 0.54 -6.58 6.03
N TYR A 130 -0.11 -5.88 5.11
CA TYR A 130 0.58 -5.09 4.11
C TYR A 130 0.84 -3.70 4.68
N ILE A 131 2.09 -3.28 4.63
CA ILE A 131 2.54 -1.95 5.03
C ILE A 131 3.11 -1.22 3.82
N LEU A 132 3.06 0.10 3.85
CA LEU A 132 3.73 0.94 2.87
C LEU A 132 5.16 1.18 3.35
N ILE A 133 6.12 1.07 2.44
CA ILE A 133 7.52 1.35 2.70
C ILE A 133 7.98 2.40 1.70
N ILE A 134 8.73 3.40 2.18
CA ILE A 134 9.44 4.35 1.33
C ILE A 134 10.92 4.06 1.47
N ASP A 135 11.52 3.51 0.41
CA ASP A 135 12.96 3.28 0.35
C ASP A 135 13.69 4.51 -0.18
N PHE A 136 14.91 4.72 0.30
CA PHE A 136 15.82 5.74 -0.19
C PHE A 136 16.69 5.15 -1.30
N LEU A 137 16.56 5.69 -2.51
CA LEU A 137 17.35 5.26 -3.66
C LEU A 137 18.76 5.85 -3.58
N PRO A 138 19.82 5.05 -3.85
CA PRO A 138 21.17 5.56 -3.85
C PRO A 138 21.34 6.59 -4.97
N LYS A 139 21.86 7.78 -4.63
CA LYS A 139 22.26 8.77 -5.63
C LYS A 139 23.46 8.22 -6.39
N MET A 140 23.30 7.90 -7.68
CA MET A 140 24.45 7.58 -8.53
C MET A 140 25.30 8.85 -8.67
N HIS A 141 26.53 8.80 -8.15
CA HIS A 141 27.52 9.84 -8.42
C HIS A 141 27.99 9.72 -9.87
N ILE A 142 27.54 10.63 -10.75
CA ILE A 142 28.02 10.74 -12.15
C ILE A 142 29.35 11.52 -12.20
N TYR A 143 30.28 11.23 -11.29
CA TYR A 143 31.61 11.84 -11.32
C TYR A 143 32.67 10.77 -11.14
N GLN A 144 32.95 10.08 -12.24
CA GLN A 144 34.26 9.47 -12.44
C GLN A 144 34.87 10.19 -13.64
N PRO A 145 35.74 11.19 -13.42
CA PRO A 145 36.63 11.64 -14.48
C PRO A 145 37.66 10.53 -14.72
N ASP A 146 37.88 10.19 -15.99
CA ASP A 146 38.93 9.26 -16.45
C ASP A 146 40.34 9.72 -16.05
#